data_AF-A0A7S0LI87-F1
#
_entry.id   AF-A0A7S0LI87-F1
#
_cell.length_a   1.000
_cell.length_b   1.000
_cell.length_c   1.000
_cell.angle_alpha   90.00
_cell.angle_beta   90.00
_cell.angle_gamma   90.00
#
_symmetry.space_group_name_H-M   'P 1'
#
loop_
_entity.id
_entity.type
_entity.pdbx_description
1 polymer ?
#
loop_
_entity_poly.entity_id
_entity_poly.type
_entity_poly.pdbx_seq_one_letter_code
_entity_poly.pdbx_strand_id
1 'polypeptide(L)'
;MPRDSVVLGLAIVPLLGVSVLYFQFDALFASSTRREDVQLPRKATPTPDTAQPISMAEAKAPQASSSDAVRTWYPKGYKPQSEEDEDPRNFPRPIAMEPSTRHIRITFGDKVIVDTKNTIRILETYHAPVFYIPQEEIAMEYMKEGSGRSTYCEWKGMATYWDVVVPGQKKLANTAWSYEKPSKPYGAIQSHIAFYANTGLKVSVDGEEVGAMSSSFYGGWIYGSLHKYEKHIKGRPGTTHW
;
A
#
# COMPACT_ATOMS: atom_id res chain seq x y z
N MET A 1 -61.89 -14.15 43.56
CA MET A 1 -61.47 -13.86 44.95
C MET A 1 -60.03 -13.38 44.93
N PRO A 2 -59.65 -12.43 45.80
CA PRO A 2 -58.78 -11.30 45.47
C PRO A 2 -57.32 -11.50 45.90
N ARG A 3 -56.50 -10.44 45.67
CA ARG A 3 -55.15 -10.12 46.21
C ARG A 3 -54.00 -10.48 45.23
N ASP A 4 -53.04 -9.62 44.88
CA ASP A 4 -52.46 -8.45 45.54
C ASP A 4 -51.87 -7.43 44.53
N SER A 5 -51.93 -6.15 44.90
CA SER A 5 -51.25 -5.04 44.24
C SER A 5 -49.77 -5.03 44.63
N VAL A 6 -48.87 -5.04 43.64
CA VAL A 6 -47.43 -4.80 43.85
C VAL A 6 -47.10 -3.34 43.51
N VAL A 7 -46.68 -2.60 44.53
CA VAL A 7 -46.12 -1.26 44.47
C VAL A 7 -44.68 -1.36 43.95
N LEU A 8 -44.39 -0.80 42.77
CA LEU A 8 -43.03 -0.66 42.26
C LEU A 8 -42.45 0.67 42.74
N GLY A 9 -41.52 0.61 43.69
CA GLY A 9 -40.80 1.76 44.22
C GLY A 9 -39.81 2.34 43.20
N LEU A 10 -39.95 3.63 42.95
CA LEU A 10 -39.05 4.46 42.16
C LEU A 10 -37.80 4.77 43.01
N ALA A 11 -36.65 4.16 42.69
CA ALA A 11 -35.38 4.49 43.32
C ALA A 11 -34.64 5.56 42.50
N ILE A 12 -34.59 6.76 43.06
CA ILE A 12 -33.77 7.90 42.60
C ILE A 12 -32.33 7.62 43.03
N VAL A 13 -31.41 7.47 42.07
CA VAL A 13 -29.96 7.41 42.32
C VAL A 13 -29.39 8.82 42.08
N PRO A 14 -28.69 9.43 43.06
CA PRO A 14 -28.15 10.77 42.89
C PRO A 14 -26.85 10.77 42.09
N LEU A 15 -26.77 11.74 41.17
CA LEU A 15 -25.58 12.19 40.47
C LEU A 15 -24.50 12.65 41.47
N LEU A 16 -23.32 12.05 41.42
CA LEU A 16 -22.10 12.63 41.96
C LEU A 16 -21.26 13.17 40.80
N GLY A 17 -21.20 14.51 40.74
CA GLY A 17 -20.28 15.24 39.89
C GLY A 17 -18.84 15.09 40.37
N VAL A 18 -17.92 14.99 39.42
CA VAL A 18 -16.50 15.25 39.65
C VAL A 18 -16.10 16.34 38.67
N SER A 19 -15.87 17.52 39.22
CA SER A 19 -15.34 18.69 38.52
C SER A 19 -13.87 18.48 38.16
N VAL A 20 -13.62 18.51 36.86
CA VAL A 20 -12.63 19.36 36.16
C VAL A 20 -11.45 19.89 37.00
N LEU A 21 -10.24 19.43 36.67
CA LEU A 21 -9.00 20.21 36.80
C LEU A 21 -8.40 20.38 35.40
N TYR A 22 -8.61 21.57 34.83
CA TYR A 22 -7.90 22.09 33.66
C TYR A 22 -6.49 22.52 34.09
N PHE A 23 -5.46 22.00 33.43
CA PHE A 23 -4.15 22.64 33.43
C PHE A 23 -4.09 23.59 32.23
N GLN A 24 -4.19 24.88 32.54
CA GLN A 24 -3.95 25.98 31.61
C GLN A 24 -2.50 26.42 31.77
N PHE A 25 -1.74 26.43 30.68
CA PHE A 25 -0.45 27.10 30.58
C PHE A 25 -0.59 28.18 29.51
N ASP A 26 -0.69 29.43 29.96
CA ASP A 26 -0.63 30.61 29.10
C ASP A 26 0.69 31.35 29.32
N ALA A 27 1.26 31.75 28.18
CA ALA A 27 1.88 33.03 27.88
C ALA A 27 3.34 33.37 28.31
N LEU A 28 4.12 33.57 27.23
CA LEU A 28 5.02 34.71 26.92
C LEU A 28 6.24 34.99 27.83
N PHE A 29 7.42 35.01 27.19
CA PHE A 29 8.18 36.26 27.02
C PHE A 29 9.11 36.19 25.80
N ALA A 30 9.13 37.30 25.07
CA ALA A 30 9.94 37.54 23.89
C ALA A 30 11.39 37.92 24.25
N SER A 31 12.35 37.68 23.34
CA SER A 31 13.28 38.73 22.94
C SER A 31 13.90 38.43 21.59
N SER A 32 13.77 39.41 20.70
CA SER A 32 14.46 39.48 19.42
C SER A 32 15.88 39.99 19.67
N THR A 33 16.87 39.37 19.07
CA THR A 33 18.17 40.02 18.81
C THR A 33 18.51 39.92 17.33
N ARG A 34 19.01 41.06 16.84
CA ARG A 34 19.29 41.45 15.47
C ARG A 34 20.61 40.87 14.95
N ARG A 35 20.63 40.73 13.62
CA ARG A 35 21.74 40.92 12.65
C ARG A 35 22.94 39.99 12.79
N GLU A 36 23.24 39.27 11.71
CA GLU A 36 24.22 39.74 10.71
C GLU A 36 23.81 39.29 9.30
N ASP A 37 23.74 40.25 8.39
CA ASP A 37 23.45 40.05 6.96
C ASP A 37 24.72 39.54 6.26
N VAL A 38 24.76 38.24 5.93
CA VAL A 38 25.79 37.69 5.03
C VAL A 38 25.32 37.86 3.59
N GLN A 39 25.88 38.85 2.93
CA GLN A 39 25.62 39.18 1.53
C GLN A 39 26.29 38.14 0.61
N LEU A 40 25.51 37.17 0.12
CA LEU A 40 25.94 36.23 -0.91
C LEU A 40 25.96 36.91 -2.30
N PRO A 41 26.93 36.57 -3.18
CA PRO A 41 27.06 37.17 -4.50
C PRO A 41 25.86 36.84 -5.41
N ARG A 42 25.33 37.87 -6.08
CA ARG A 42 24.22 37.75 -7.04
C ARG A 42 24.63 36.87 -8.23
N LYS A 43 24.01 35.70 -8.35
CA LYS A 43 24.08 34.85 -9.55
C LYS A 43 23.30 35.52 -10.67
N ALA A 44 23.93 35.65 -11.84
CA ALA A 44 23.35 36.26 -13.04
C ALA A 44 22.06 35.53 -13.48
N THR A 45 21.03 36.30 -13.81
CA THR A 45 19.79 35.82 -14.43
C THR A 45 20.06 35.46 -15.89
N PRO A 46 19.77 34.23 -16.35
CA PRO A 46 19.78 33.93 -17.78
C PRO A 46 18.50 34.48 -18.44
N THR A 47 18.69 35.23 -19.52
CA THR A 47 17.64 35.72 -20.43
C THR A 47 16.86 34.56 -21.08
N PRO A 48 15.55 34.72 -21.33
CA PRO A 48 14.78 33.72 -22.05
C PRO A 48 14.92 33.97 -23.55
N ASP A 49 15.67 33.12 -24.26
CA ASP A 49 15.59 33.09 -25.72
C ASP A 49 15.61 31.66 -26.26
N THR A 50 14.60 31.42 -27.12
CA THR A 50 14.43 30.31 -28.08
C THR A 50 14.21 28.90 -27.52
N ALA A 51 12.96 28.60 -27.14
CA ALA A 51 12.47 27.22 -27.09
C ALA A 51 12.32 26.65 -28.52
N GLN A 52 13.16 25.68 -28.85
CA GLN A 52 13.00 24.84 -30.04
C GLN A 52 11.96 23.73 -29.76
N PRO A 53 11.10 23.35 -30.72
CA PRO A 53 10.10 22.30 -30.49
C PRO A 53 10.77 20.94 -30.34
N ILE A 54 10.47 20.25 -29.25
CA ILE A 54 10.92 18.88 -28.99
C ILE A 54 10.17 17.96 -29.95
N SER A 55 10.90 17.38 -30.90
CA SER A 55 10.41 16.30 -31.77
C SER A 55 9.95 15.13 -30.90
N MET A 56 8.68 14.74 -31.02
CA MET A 56 8.18 13.48 -30.50
C MET A 56 8.81 12.34 -31.30
N ALA A 57 9.95 11.86 -30.82
CA ALA A 57 10.46 10.55 -31.19
C ALA A 57 9.62 9.50 -30.46
N GLU A 58 8.96 8.66 -31.25
CA GLU A 58 8.18 7.50 -30.82
C GLU A 58 9.04 6.62 -29.91
N ALA A 59 8.72 6.59 -28.61
CA ALA A 59 9.44 5.80 -27.63
C ALA A 59 9.25 4.31 -27.94
N LYS A 60 10.27 3.70 -28.53
CA LYS A 60 10.34 2.25 -28.75
C LYS A 60 10.30 1.55 -27.38
N ALA A 61 9.36 0.60 -27.23
CA ALA A 61 9.20 -0.17 -26.00
C ALA A 61 10.56 -0.72 -25.51
N PRO A 62 10.88 -0.60 -24.21
CA PRO A 62 12.16 -1.05 -23.68
C PRO A 62 12.32 -2.56 -23.90
N GLN A 63 13.47 -2.98 -24.45
CA GLN A 63 13.82 -4.40 -24.55
C GLN A 63 14.11 -4.94 -23.13
N ALA A 64 13.28 -5.88 -22.68
CA ALA A 64 13.44 -6.54 -21.38
C ALA A 64 14.84 -7.17 -21.24
N SER A 65 15.49 -6.94 -20.09
CA SER A 65 16.76 -7.59 -19.77
C SER A 65 16.57 -9.11 -19.58
N SER A 66 17.64 -9.91 -19.62
CA SER A 66 17.52 -11.37 -19.43
C SER A 66 16.96 -11.75 -18.06
N SER A 67 17.12 -10.90 -17.04
CA SER A 67 16.49 -11.05 -15.73
C SER A 67 14.99 -10.76 -15.76
N ASP A 68 14.53 -9.83 -16.59
CA ASP A 68 13.11 -9.49 -16.72
C ASP A 68 12.32 -10.58 -17.45
N ALA A 69 12.96 -11.28 -18.38
CA ALA A 69 12.35 -12.40 -19.10
C ALA A 69 11.95 -13.56 -18.16
N VAL A 70 12.73 -13.82 -17.10
CA VAL A 70 12.41 -14.84 -16.09
C VAL A 70 11.27 -14.39 -15.17
N ARG A 71 11.10 -13.07 -15.01
CA ARG A 71 10.11 -12.43 -14.12
C ARG A 71 8.80 -12.07 -14.82
N THR A 72 8.69 -12.42 -16.10
CA THR A 72 7.52 -12.12 -16.92
C THR A 72 6.77 -13.40 -17.26
N TRP A 73 5.45 -13.40 -17.08
CA TRP A 73 4.58 -14.46 -17.54
C TRP A 73 3.24 -13.91 -18.02
N TYR A 74 2.85 -14.32 -19.23
CA TYR A 74 1.55 -13.98 -19.82
C TYR A 74 0.78 -15.23 -20.22
N PRO A 75 -0.53 -15.29 -19.92
CA PRO A 75 -1.41 -16.27 -20.53
C PRO A 75 -1.42 -16.14 -22.05
N LYS A 76 -1.64 -17.27 -22.73
CA LYS A 76 -1.74 -17.31 -24.19
C LYS A 76 -2.85 -16.36 -24.67
N GLY A 77 -2.49 -15.45 -25.57
CA GLY A 77 -3.42 -14.50 -26.20
C GLY A 77 -3.66 -13.22 -25.40
N TYR A 78 -3.13 -13.09 -24.18
CA TYR A 78 -3.14 -11.83 -23.46
C TYR A 78 -2.20 -10.82 -24.14
N LYS A 79 -2.66 -9.57 -24.25
CA LYS A 79 -1.87 -8.44 -24.74
C LYS A 79 -1.58 -7.53 -23.55
N PRO A 80 -0.30 -7.38 -23.15
CA PRO A 80 0.07 -6.51 -22.02
C PRO A 80 -0.38 -5.07 -22.26
N GLN A 81 -0.72 -4.39 -21.16
CA GLN A 81 -1.10 -2.98 -21.13
C GLN A 81 0.07 -2.16 -20.59
N SER A 82 0.21 -0.91 -21.00
CA SER A 82 1.17 0.02 -20.39
C SER A 82 0.75 0.36 -18.96
N GLU A 83 1.70 0.46 -18.03
CA GLU A 83 1.38 0.78 -16.63
C GLU A 83 0.74 2.17 -16.44
N GLU A 84 0.93 3.09 -17.39
CA GLU A 84 0.34 4.43 -17.39
C GLU A 84 -1.14 4.41 -17.80
N ASP A 85 -1.56 3.41 -18.58
CA ASP A 85 -2.89 3.31 -19.16
C ASP A 85 -3.39 1.86 -19.20
N GLU A 86 -3.54 1.28 -18.01
CA GLU A 86 -4.06 -0.07 -17.84
C GLU A 86 -5.48 -0.08 -17.29
N ASP A 87 -6.29 -1.02 -17.79
CA ASP A 87 -7.63 -1.30 -17.29
C ASP A 87 -7.65 -2.63 -16.54
N PRO A 88 -7.90 -2.64 -15.23
CA PRO A 88 -7.99 -3.88 -14.45
C PRO A 88 -9.03 -4.87 -14.95
N ARG A 89 -10.08 -4.40 -15.64
CA ARG A 89 -11.12 -5.25 -16.22
C ARG A 89 -10.59 -6.08 -17.40
N ASN A 90 -9.50 -5.62 -18.02
CA ASN A 90 -8.83 -6.29 -19.12
C ASN A 90 -7.63 -7.14 -18.67
N PHE A 91 -7.27 -7.14 -17.38
CA PHE A 91 -6.28 -8.10 -16.87
C PHE A 91 -6.76 -9.53 -17.06
N PRO A 92 -5.85 -10.50 -17.27
CA PRO A 92 -6.25 -11.81 -17.71
C PRO A 92 -6.61 -12.72 -16.53
N ARG A 93 -7.29 -13.81 -16.88
CA ARG A 93 -7.39 -15.02 -16.07
C ARG A 93 -7.06 -16.22 -17.00
N PRO A 94 -5.98 -17.00 -16.78
CA PRO A 94 -5.03 -16.98 -15.66
C PRO A 94 -4.31 -15.63 -15.45
N ILE A 95 -3.75 -15.39 -14.27
CA ILE A 95 -3.19 -14.09 -13.85
C ILE A 95 -1.85 -13.78 -14.54
N ALA A 96 -1.60 -12.53 -14.96
CA ALA A 96 -0.30 -12.15 -15.53
C ALA A 96 0.72 -11.76 -14.44
N MET A 97 2.00 -11.84 -14.78
CA MET A 97 3.14 -11.48 -13.93
C MET A 97 4.15 -10.66 -14.73
N GLU A 98 4.56 -9.51 -14.20
CA GLU A 98 5.45 -8.58 -14.89
C GLU A 98 6.44 -7.96 -13.90
N PRO A 99 7.71 -7.69 -14.27
CA PRO A 99 8.57 -6.84 -13.46
C PRO A 99 8.03 -5.40 -13.46
N SER A 100 8.26 -4.67 -12.37
CA SER A 100 7.93 -3.25 -12.30
C SER A 100 9.06 -2.46 -11.67
N THR A 101 9.35 -1.30 -12.26
CA THR A 101 10.37 -0.34 -11.81
C THR A 101 9.79 0.81 -11.01
N ARG A 102 8.49 0.77 -10.69
CA ARG A 102 7.85 1.76 -9.83
C ARG A 102 8.50 1.78 -8.47
N HIS A 103 8.63 2.97 -7.91
CA HIS A 103 9.20 3.15 -6.58
C HIS A 103 8.17 2.77 -5.52
N ILE A 104 8.41 1.65 -4.85
CA ILE A 104 7.57 1.17 -3.77
C ILE A 104 8.21 1.57 -2.44
N ARG A 105 7.45 2.29 -1.62
CA ARG A 105 7.86 2.64 -0.26
C ARG A 105 6.76 2.26 0.74
N ILE A 106 7.13 1.47 1.74
CA ILE A 106 6.26 1.03 2.83
C ILE A 106 6.88 1.45 4.16
N THR A 107 6.11 2.14 5.01
CA THR A 107 6.55 2.53 6.35
C THR A 107 5.55 2.12 7.43
N PHE A 108 6.05 1.91 8.64
CA PHE A 108 5.26 1.75 9.84
C PHE A 108 5.80 2.66 10.95
N GLY A 109 5.03 3.70 11.29
CA GLY A 109 5.53 4.80 12.11
C GLY A 109 6.72 5.50 11.45
N ASP A 110 7.85 5.58 12.14
CA ASP A 110 9.11 6.16 11.67
C ASP A 110 10.01 5.16 10.94
N LYS A 111 9.65 3.87 10.88
CA LYS A 111 10.47 2.82 10.28
C LYS A 111 10.10 2.58 8.82
N VAL A 112 11.14 2.51 7.99
CA VAL A 112 11.04 2.04 6.61
C VAL A 112 11.08 0.52 6.62
N ILE A 113 10.04 -0.10 6.09
CA ILE A 113 9.94 -1.56 5.94
C ILE A 113 10.41 -1.97 4.54
N VAL A 114 10.06 -1.17 3.53
CA VAL A 114 10.43 -1.37 2.12
C VAL A 114 10.72 -0.02 1.48
N ASP A 115 11.77 0.04 0.67
CA ASP A 115 12.12 1.18 -0.20
C ASP A 115 12.84 0.62 -1.44
N THR A 116 12.11 0.34 -2.52
CA THR A 116 12.67 -0.39 -3.66
C THR A 116 12.06 0.02 -5.00
N LYS A 117 12.77 -0.25 -6.09
CA LYS A 117 12.26 -0.23 -7.48
C LYS A 117 12.29 -1.60 -8.13
N ASN A 118 12.52 -2.64 -7.34
CA ASN A 118 12.73 -3.99 -7.84
C ASN A 118 11.56 -4.88 -7.41
N THR A 119 10.47 -4.86 -8.16
CA THR A 119 9.27 -5.65 -7.81
C THR A 119 8.78 -6.49 -8.97
N ILE A 120 7.96 -7.48 -8.64
CA ILE A 120 7.13 -8.20 -9.61
C ILE A 120 5.68 -7.87 -9.30
N ARG A 121 4.93 -7.36 -10.28
CA ARG A 121 3.50 -7.11 -10.14
C ARG A 121 2.69 -8.27 -10.71
N ILE A 122 1.61 -8.63 -10.01
CA ILE A 122 0.62 -9.61 -10.44
C ILE A 122 -0.65 -8.89 -10.86
N LEU A 123 -1.16 -9.26 -12.04
CA LEU A 123 -2.34 -8.65 -12.67
C LEU A 123 -3.44 -9.71 -12.79
N GLU A 124 -4.60 -9.43 -12.18
CA GLU A 124 -5.74 -10.33 -12.15
C GLU A 124 -7.02 -9.56 -12.50
N THR A 125 -7.90 -10.16 -13.31
CA THR A 125 -9.12 -9.49 -13.80
C THR A 125 -9.94 -8.86 -12.66
N TYR A 126 -10.24 -7.57 -12.80
CA TYR A 126 -10.94 -6.71 -11.83
C TYR A 126 -10.20 -6.42 -10.53
N HIS A 127 -8.92 -6.77 -10.42
CA HIS A 127 -8.11 -6.51 -9.23
C HIS A 127 -7.07 -5.44 -9.54
N ALA A 128 -6.81 -4.56 -8.58
CA ALA A 128 -5.64 -3.70 -8.66
C ALA A 128 -4.34 -4.53 -8.66
N PRO A 129 -3.24 -4.04 -9.28
CA PRO A 129 -1.97 -4.74 -9.28
C PRO A 129 -1.45 -5.02 -7.85
N VAL A 130 -0.92 -6.22 -7.63
CA VAL A 130 -0.27 -6.61 -6.38
C VAL A 130 1.24 -6.64 -6.59
N PHE A 131 2.01 -5.94 -5.76
CA PHE A 131 3.46 -5.94 -5.82
C PHE A 131 4.06 -6.99 -4.88
N TYR A 132 4.89 -7.86 -5.45
CA TYR A 132 5.76 -8.81 -4.76
C TYR A 132 7.16 -8.22 -4.70
N ILE A 133 7.65 -8.01 -3.49
CA ILE A 133 8.94 -7.43 -3.19
C ILE A 133 9.89 -8.56 -2.77
N PRO A 134 11.10 -8.65 -3.34
CA PRO A 134 12.05 -9.68 -2.96
C PRO A 134 12.48 -9.47 -1.50
N GLN A 135 12.65 -10.56 -0.75
CA GLN A 135 12.93 -10.49 0.69
C GLN A 135 14.20 -9.69 1.04
N GLU A 136 15.20 -9.67 0.16
CA GLU A 136 16.43 -8.89 0.35
C GLU A 136 16.22 -7.37 0.32
N GLU A 137 15.11 -6.89 -0.22
CA GLU A 137 14.72 -5.46 -0.29
C GLU A 137 13.75 -5.08 0.86
N ILE A 138 13.55 -5.98 1.83
CA ILE A 138 12.65 -5.80 2.97
C ILE A 138 13.49 -5.78 4.25
N ALA A 139 13.14 -4.90 5.19
CA ALA A 139 13.68 -4.91 6.54
C ALA A 139 13.14 -6.13 7.33
N MET A 140 13.70 -7.30 7.04
CA MET A 140 13.25 -8.60 7.55
C MET A 140 13.36 -8.72 9.08
N GLU A 141 14.15 -7.88 9.75
CA GLU A 141 14.18 -7.79 11.21
C GLU A 141 12.82 -7.43 11.83
N TYR A 142 11.96 -6.74 11.06
CA TYR A 142 10.60 -6.39 11.48
C TYR A 142 9.55 -7.40 11.03
N MET A 143 9.95 -8.45 10.30
CA MET A 143 9.05 -9.47 9.78
C MET A 143 9.07 -10.70 10.68
N LYS A 144 7.89 -11.21 11.03
CA LYS A 144 7.72 -12.49 11.75
C LYS A 144 6.73 -13.34 11.01
N GLU A 145 6.97 -14.65 10.93
CA GLU A 145 5.94 -15.56 10.43
C GLU A 145 4.70 -15.46 11.32
N GLY A 146 3.54 -15.33 10.67
CA GLY A 146 2.24 -15.22 11.32
C GLY A 146 1.83 -16.54 11.96
N SER A 147 0.83 -16.49 12.86
CA SER A 147 0.41 -17.64 13.67
C SER A 147 -0.39 -18.69 12.88
N GLY A 148 0.27 -19.43 11.98
CA GLY A 148 -0.26 -20.62 11.31
C GLY A 148 -1.36 -20.38 10.27
N ARG A 149 -1.62 -19.12 9.89
CA ARG A 149 -2.57 -18.82 8.81
C ARG A 149 -1.98 -19.22 7.47
N SER A 150 -2.75 -19.95 6.68
CA SER A 150 -2.44 -20.24 5.28
C SER A 150 -3.71 -20.21 4.44
N THR A 151 -3.60 -19.76 3.20
CA THR A 151 -4.72 -19.70 2.23
C THR A 151 -4.27 -20.29 0.90
N TYR A 152 -5.21 -20.91 0.19
CA TYR A 152 -4.94 -21.49 -1.13
C TYR A 152 -5.40 -20.56 -2.25
N CYS A 153 -4.54 -20.34 -3.23
CA CYS A 153 -4.85 -19.69 -4.49
C CYS A 153 -4.75 -20.71 -5.63
N GLU A 154 -5.79 -20.80 -6.46
CA GLU A 154 -5.85 -21.73 -7.60
C GLU A 154 -4.69 -21.56 -8.60
N TRP A 155 -4.11 -20.36 -8.66
CA TRP A 155 -2.99 -20.04 -9.55
C TRP A 155 -1.64 -20.24 -8.87
N LYS A 156 -1.48 -19.69 -7.66
CA LYS A 156 -0.16 -19.50 -7.03
C LYS A 156 0.19 -20.61 -6.03
N GLY A 157 -0.78 -21.34 -5.49
CA GLY A 157 -0.55 -22.37 -4.47
C GLY A 157 -0.87 -21.88 -3.05
N MET A 158 -0.14 -22.38 -2.06
CA MET A 158 -0.35 -22.06 -0.64
C MET A 158 0.39 -20.78 -0.25
N ALA A 159 -0.33 -19.82 0.31
CA ALA A 159 0.23 -18.60 0.87
C ALA A 159 0.59 -18.79 2.35
N THR A 160 1.74 -18.27 2.76
CA THR A 160 2.15 -18.11 4.17
C THR A 160 2.00 -16.63 4.54
N TYR A 161 1.57 -16.34 5.76
CA TYR A 161 1.35 -14.97 6.23
C TYR A 161 2.46 -14.48 7.17
N TRP A 162 2.66 -13.17 7.18
CA TRP A 162 3.66 -12.50 7.99
C TRP A 162 3.03 -11.38 8.83
N ASP A 163 3.55 -11.22 10.03
CA ASP A 163 3.29 -10.13 10.94
C ASP A 163 4.41 -9.07 10.79
N VAL A 164 4.04 -7.78 10.91
CA VAL A 164 5.00 -6.69 11.05
C VAL A 164 5.11 -6.31 12.53
N VAL A 165 6.33 -6.39 13.06
CA VAL A 165 6.66 -6.16 14.47
C VAL A 165 7.80 -5.15 14.58
N VAL A 166 7.44 -3.90 14.85
CA VAL A 166 8.40 -2.83 15.14
C VAL A 166 8.42 -2.56 16.65
N PRO A 167 9.60 -2.50 17.30
CA PRO A 167 9.70 -2.19 18.73
C PRO A 167 8.97 -0.90 19.10
N GLY A 168 8.19 -0.93 20.17
CA GLY A 168 7.40 0.22 20.63
C GLY A 168 6.11 0.48 19.85
N GLN A 169 5.80 -0.31 18.81
CA GLN A 169 4.55 -0.21 18.06
C GLN A 169 3.66 -1.44 18.27
N LYS A 170 2.36 -1.29 17.99
CA LYS A 170 1.42 -2.41 18.00
C LYS A 170 1.78 -3.37 16.87
N LYS A 171 1.84 -4.67 17.16
CA LYS A 171 2.00 -5.72 16.13
C LYS A 171 0.89 -5.62 15.08
N LEU A 172 1.26 -5.60 13.80
CA LEU A 172 0.32 -5.72 12.68
C LEU A 172 0.29 -7.19 12.22
N ALA A 173 -0.76 -7.90 12.58
CA ALA A 173 -0.85 -9.34 12.30
C ALA A 173 -1.34 -9.62 10.86
N ASN A 174 -0.83 -10.69 10.24
CA ASN A 174 -1.21 -11.15 8.89
C ASN A 174 -1.21 -10.02 7.84
N THR A 175 -0.24 -9.11 7.95
CA THR A 175 -0.15 -7.88 7.17
C THR A 175 0.53 -8.07 5.83
N ALA A 176 1.31 -9.15 5.71
CA ALA A 176 1.96 -9.56 4.49
C ALA A 176 1.73 -11.05 4.22
N TRP A 177 1.99 -11.46 2.98
CA TRP A 177 1.96 -12.87 2.58
C TRP A 177 3.02 -13.17 1.53
N SER A 178 3.39 -14.45 1.42
CA SER A 178 4.33 -14.97 0.42
C SER A 178 3.89 -16.33 -0.09
N TYR A 179 4.43 -16.74 -1.24
CA TYR A 179 4.31 -18.10 -1.75
C TYR A 179 5.69 -18.76 -1.72
N GLU A 180 5.92 -19.65 -0.76
CA GLU A 180 7.21 -20.36 -0.61
C GLU A 180 7.46 -21.36 -1.74
N LYS A 181 6.38 -21.98 -2.21
CA LYS A 181 6.37 -23.00 -3.28
C LYS A 181 5.32 -22.61 -4.32
N PRO A 182 5.55 -21.52 -5.07
CA PRO A 182 4.61 -21.09 -6.09
C PRO A 182 4.50 -22.13 -7.21
N SER A 183 3.37 -22.15 -7.90
CA SER A 183 3.23 -23.01 -9.09
C SER A 183 4.20 -22.57 -10.20
N LYS A 184 4.55 -23.48 -11.12
CA LYS A 184 5.61 -23.30 -12.12
C LYS A 184 5.55 -21.96 -12.90
N PRO A 185 4.39 -21.48 -13.39
CA PRO A 185 4.31 -20.19 -14.09
C PRO A 185 4.72 -18.98 -13.24
N TYR A 186 4.56 -19.08 -11.92
CA TYR A 186 4.81 -17.99 -10.97
C TYR A 186 6.05 -18.27 -10.11
N GLY A 187 6.99 -19.10 -10.60
CA GLY A 187 8.23 -19.42 -9.91
C GLY A 187 9.05 -18.19 -9.49
N ALA A 188 8.96 -17.10 -10.27
CA ALA A 188 9.72 -15.88 -10.03
C ALA A 188 9.33 -15.13 -8.75
N ILE A 189 8.13 -15.34 -8.21
CA ILE A 189 7.71 -14.75 -6.91
C ILE A 189 8.09 -15.63 -5.71
N GLN A 190 8.83 -16.72 -5.92
CA GLN A 190 9.46 -17.43 -4.80
C GLN A 190 10.38 -16.46 -4.05
N SER A 191 10.38 -16.53 -2.71
CA SER A 191 11.14 -15.61 -1.84
C SER A 191 10.75 -14.13 -1.99
N HIS A 192 9.53 -13.85 -2.46
CA HIS A 192 8.96 -12.51 -2.44
C HIS A 192 7.80 -12.40 -1.45
N ILE A 193 7.59 -11.21 -0.92
CA ILE A 193 6.52 -10.87 0.02
C ILE A 193 5.67 -9.74 -0.57
N ALA A 194 4.36 -9.86 -0.46
CA ALA A 194 3.39 -8.82 -0.77
C ALA A 194 2.70 -8.31 0.51
N PHE A 195 2.20 -7.07 0.49
CA PHE A 195 1.66 -6.39 1.68
C PHE A 195 0.23 -5.89 1.45
N TYR A 196 -0.60 -5.97 2.50
CA TYR A 196 -1.90 -5.33 2.53
C TYR A 196 -1.75 -3.87 2.98
N ALA A 197 -2.26 -2.93 2.17
CA ALA A 197 -2.20 -1.50 2.47
C ALA A 197 -3.18 -1.04 3.58
N ASN A 198 -4.18 -1.85 3.94
CA ASN A 198 -5.23 -1.47 4.91
C ASN A 198 -4.99 -1.97 6.35
N THR A 199 -3.74 -2.14 6.74
CA THR A 199 -3.32 -2.79 7.99
C THR A 199 -2.67 -1.85 8.99
N GLY A 200 -2.54 -0.57 8.67
CA GLY A 200 -1.81 0.43 9.47
C GLY A 200 -0.42 0.77 8.91
N LEU A 201 -0.01 0.10 7.83
CA LEU A 201 1.13 0.53 7.01
C LEU A 201 0.77 1.78 6.21
N LYS A 202 1.76 2.66 6.02
CA LYS A 202 1.71 3.69 4.97
C LYS A 202 2.40 3.15 3.74
N VAL A 203 1.71 3.12 2.62
CA VAL A 203 2.19 2.52 1.37
C VAL A 203 2.10 3.55 0.27
N SER A 204 3.17 3.69 -0.51
CA SER A 204 3.20 4.58 -1.67
C SER A 204 3.84 3.93 -2.89
N VAL A 205 3.35 4.34 -4.06
CA VAL A 205 3.85 3.98 -5.39
C VAL A 205 4.26 5.27 -6.09
N ASP A 206 5.53 5.39 -6.48
CA ASP A 206 6.09 6.61 -7.08
C ASP A 206 5.85 7.89 -6.25
N GLY A 207 5.83 7.74 -4.92
CA GLY A 207 5.56 8.82 -3.97
C GLY A 207 4.09 9.16 -3.76
N GLU A 208 3.17 8.54 -4.52
CA GLU A 208 1.73 8.64 -4.31
C GLU A 208 1.27 7.64 -3.25
N GLU A 209 0.64 8.12 -2.17
CA GLU A 209 0.06 7.23 -1.16
C GLU A 209 -1.12 6.46 -1.76
N VAL A 210 -1.09 5.13 -1.64
CA VAL A 210 -2.11 4.28 -2.26
C VAL A 210 -3.42 4.40 -1.50
N GLY A 211 -4.54 4.40 -2.23
CA GLY A 211 -5.87 4.46 -1.61
C GLY A 211 -6.12 3.26 -0.70
N ALA A 212 -6.56 3.51 0.54
CA ALA A 212 -6.94 2.44 1.46
C ALA A 212 -8.06 1.59 0.86
N MET A 213 -7.73 0.38 0.39
CA MET A 213 -8.75 -0.57 -0.04
C MET A 213 -9.54 -1.06 1.16
N SER A 214 -10.85 -1.01 1.05
CA SER A 214 -11.78 -1.47 2.08
C SER A 214 -11.89 -3.00 2.20
N SER A 215 -11.24 -3.79 1.35
CA SER A 215 -11.26 -5.25 1.44
C SER A 215 -10.04 -5.79 2.13
N SER A 216 -10.27 -6.60 3.14
CA SER A 216 -9.27 -7.40 3.84
C SER A 216 -8.82 -8.65 3.07
N PHE A 217 -9.36 -8.89 1.87
CA PHE A 217 -9.11 -10.09 1.08
C PHE A 217 -8.21 -9.83 -0.14
N TYR A 218 -8.43 -8.72 -0.85
CA TYR A 218 -7.61 -8.35 -2.00
C TYR A 218 -6.46 -7.45 -1.56
N GLY A 219 -5.27 -7.70 -2.09
CA GLY A 219 -4.04 -7.00 -1.70
C GLY A 219 -3.47 -6.05 -2.74
N GLY A 220 -4.20 -5.76 -3.82
CA GLY A 220 -3.75 -4.88 -4.89
C GLY A 220 -3.77 -3.40 -4.50
N TRP A 221 -3.02 -2.53 -5.16
CA TRP A 221 -2.96 -1.11 -4.79
C TRP A 221 -3.48 -0.21 -5.91
N ILE A 222 -4.32 0.77 -5.55
CA ILE A 222 -4.82 1.78 -6.50
C ILE A 222 -3.91 3.00 -6.41
N TYR A 223 -3.33 3.38 -7.55
CA TYR A 223 -2.42 4.52 -7.72
C TYR A 223 -2.55 5.05 -9.16
N GLY A 224 -2.16 6.30 -9.41
CA GLY A 224 -2.06 6.87 -10.76
C GLY A 224 -3.36 6.74 -11.57
N SER A 225 -3.25 6.18 -12.78
CA SER A 225 -4.41 6.06 -13.68
C SER A 225 -5.47 5.07 -13.21
N LEU A 226 -5.17 4.19 -12.25
CA LEU A 226 -6.11 3.20 -11.72
C LEU A 226 -7.27 3.81 -10.92
N HIS A 227 -7.13 5.06 -10.44
CA HIS A 227 -8.21 5.79 -9.78
C HIS A 227 -9.48 5.88 -10.64
N LYS A 228 -9.35 5.88 -11.98
CA LYS A 228 -10.51 5.87 -12.90
C LYS A 228 -11.38 4.61 -12.78
N TYR A 229 -10.83 3.53 -12.22
CA TYR A 229 -11.50 2.24 -12.05
C TYR A 229 -11.82 1.90 -10.61
N GLU A 230 -11.68 2.82 -9.66
CA GLU A 230 -11.88 2.54 -8.23
C GLU A 230 -13.23 1.87 -7.91
N LYS A 231 -14.29 2.21 -8.67
CA LYS A 231 -15.63 1.60 -8.54
C LYS A 231 -15.79 0.22 -9.19
N HIS A 232 -14.87 -0.14 -10.09
CA HIS A 232 -14.88 -1.39 -10.85
C HIS A 232 -13.88 -2.42 -10.30
N ILE A 233 -13.02 -2.01 -9.35
CA ILE A 233 -12.04 -2.88 -8.72
C ILE A 233 -12.70 -3.63 -7.55
N LYS A 234 -12.49 -4.95 -7.51
CA LYS A 234 -13.01 -5.83 -6.46
C LYS A 234 -12.39 -5.47 -5.10
N GLY A 235 -13.21 -5.47 -4.07
CA GLY A 235 -12.80 -5.21 -2.69
C GLY A 235 -13.35 -3.94 -2.05
N ARG A 236 -14.29 -3.26 -2.70
CA ARG A 236 -15.08 -2.19 -2.11
C ARG A 236 -16.48 -2.62 -1.66
N PRO A 237 -17.11 -1.90 -0.70
CA PRO A 237 -18.52 -2.10 -0.41
C PRO A 237 -19.34 -2.15 -1.71
N GLY A 238 -20.10 -3.22 -1.91
CA GLY A 238 -20.88 -3.44 -3.13
C GLY A 238 -20.18 -4.21 -4.26
N THR A 239 -18.90 -4.57 -4.13
CA THR A 239 -18.14 -5.34 -5.13
C THR A 239 -17.78 -6.76 -4.66
N THR A 240 -18.47 -7.24 -3.62
CA THR A 240 -18.23 -8.54 -2.97
C THR A 240 -18.85 -9.73 -3.70
N HIS A 241 -19.62 -9.48 -4.75
CA HIS A 241 -20.28 -10.52 -5.55
C HIS A 241 -19.61 -10.65 -6.91
N TRP A 242 -19.61 -11.89 -7.40
CA TRP A 242 -18.93 -12.35 -8.61
C TRP A 242 -19.54 -11.78 -9.88
#